data_AF-A0A354I946-F1
#
_entry.id   AF-A0A354I946-F1
#
_cell.length_a   1.000
_cell.length_b   1.000
_cell.length_c   1.000
_cell.angle_alpha   90.00
_cell.angle_beta   90.00
_cell.angle_gamma   90.00
#
_symmetry.space_group_name_H-M   'P 1'
#
loop_
_entity.id
_entity.type
_entity.pdbx_description
1 polymer ?
#
loop_
_entity_poly.entity_id
_entity_poly.type
_entity_poly.pdbx_seq_one_letter_code
_entity_poly.pdbx_strand_id
1 'polypeptide(L)'
;MINPEERLKAFQAENNIFTKGPLSLVVQFTRLVQDKQFPLNSDDFQTSSKGQVAGLGGGNLKKILKEHGITQQLSAEGGRTSRGSMGLMIKYVDFLNAWNEEQTVDFSVVEDFWAEQVREYFRNQPFILTADTSKTIGANLDELFEQAKKRQKQNPGTQYLGTVLQHLVAAKLCLIMPEGAFEIHGASVADGPTDRNGDFV
;
A
#
# COMPACT_ATOMS: atom_id res chain seq x y z
N MET A 1 14.48 -16.24 -20.83
CA MET A 1 13.33 -15.33 -20.58
C MET A 1 13.45 -14.83 -19.16
N ILE A 2 13.62 -13.52 -18.98
CA ILE A 2 13.58 -12.93 -17.63
C ILE A 2 12.12 -12.94 -17.18
N ASN A 3 11.87 -13.40 -15.96
CA ASN A 3 10.53 -13.42 -15.38
C ASN A 3 9.98 -11.98 -15.27
N PRO A 4 8.78 -11.68 -15.83
CA PRO A 4 8.14 -10.37 -15.71
C PRO A 4 8.14 -9.80 -14.29
N GLU A 5 7.86 -10.64 -13.28
CA GLU A 5 7.85 -10.20 -11.89
C GLU A 5 9.24 -9.80 -11.38
N GLU A 6 10.29 -10.53 -11.74
CA GLU A 6 11.65 -10.21 -11.29
C GLU A 6 12.12 -8.88 -11.89
N ARG A 7 11.80 -8.65 -13.16
CA ARG A 7 12.06 -7.39 -13.86
C ARG A 7 11.33 -6.23 -13.19
N LEU A 8 10.06 -6.41 -12.83
CA LEU A 8 9.25 -5.41 -12.12
C LEU A 8 9.77 -5.15 -10.69
N LYS A 9 10.17 -6.19 -9.95
CA LYS A 9 10.77 -6.07 -8.62
C LYS A 9 12.09 -5.30 -8.65
N ALA A 10 12.95 -5.57 -9.63
CA ALA A 10 14.20 -4.83 -9.81
C ALA A 10 13.91 -3.33 -10.06
N PHE A 11 13.01 -3.03 -11.01
CA PHE A 11 12.62 -1.65 -11.30
C PHE A 11 11.99 -0.94 -10.09
N GLN A 12 11.14 -1.65 -9.32
CA GLN A 12 10.52 -1.15 -8.10
C GLN A 12 11.58 -0.74 -7.06
N ALA A 13 12.56 -1.60 -6.81
CA ALA A 13 13.62 -1.37 -5.83
C ALA A 13 14.55 -0.22 -6.24
N GLU A 14 15.03 -0.23 -7.49
CA GLU A 14 15.91 0.81 -8.03
C GLU A 14 15.30 2.22 -7.99
N ASN A 15 13.97 2.30 -8.11
CA ASN A 15 13.25 3.57 -8.17
C ASN A 15 12.47 3.90 -6.89
N ASN A 16 12.66 3.12 -5.80
CA ASN A 16 12.03 3.33 -4.50
C ASN A 16 10.50 3.44 -4.57
N ILE A 17 9.86 2.57 -5.35
CA ILE A 17 8.40 2.57 -5.59
C ILE A 17 7.69 1.82 -4.46
N PHE A 18 7.78 2.37 -3.25
CA PHE A 18 7.19 1.80 -2.02
C PHE A 18 6.21 2.74 -1.33
N THR A 19 6.05 3.97 -1.83
CA THR A 19 5.17 4.97 -1.22
C THR A 19 3.97 5.27 -2.11
N LYS A 20 2.92 5.81 -1.52
CA LYS A 20 1.65 6.11 -2.22
C LYS A 20 1.81 6.90 -3.52
N GLY A 21 2.79 7.81 -3.61
CA GLY A 21 3.00 8.67 -4.79
C GLY A 21 3.46 7.87 -6.02
N PRO A 22 4.66 7.29 -5.97
CA PRO A 22 5.18 6.37 -6.99
C PRO A 22 4.21 5.24 -7.35
N LEU A 23 3.61 4.57 -6.35
CA LEU A 23 2.63 3.51 -6.60
C LEU A 23 1.39 4.02 -7.35
N SER A 24 0.88 5.19 -6.99
CA SER A 24 -0.24 5.82 -7.72
C SER A 24 0.11 6.08 -9.18
N LEU A 25 1.37 6.45 -9.47
CA LEU A 25 1.82 6.72 -10.83
C LEU A 25 1.88 5.44 -11.65
N VAL A 26 2.63 4.42 -11.20
CA VAL A 26 2.84 3.21 -12.01
C VAL A 26 1.57 2.44 -12.29
N VAL A 27 0.62 2.38 -11.34
CA VAL A 27 -0.70 1.77 -11.55
C VAL A 27 -1.45 2.47 -12.68
N GLN A 28 -1.58 3.79 -12.59
CA GLN A 28 -2.34 4.55 -13.58
C GLN A 28 -1.63 4.66 -14.93
N PHE A 29 -0.31 4.77 -14.92
CA PHE A 29 0.49 4.92 -16.12
C PHE A 29 0.49 3.62 -16.93
N THR A 30 0.58 2.47 -16.27
CA THR A 30 0.41 1.14 -16.90
C THR A 30 -0.91 1.09 -17.67
N ARG A 31 -2.03 1.45 -17.04
CA ARG A 31 -3.33 1.51 -17.71
C ARG A 31 -3.39 2.52 -18.85
N LEU A 32 -2.72 3.67 -18.70
CA LEU A 32 -2.71 4.74 -19.70
C LEU A 32 -2.02 4.32 -21.00
N VAL A 33 -0.98 3.50 -20.89
CA VAL A 33 -0.12 3.13 -22.04
C VAL A 33 -0.42 1.73 -22.61
N GLN A 34 -1.31 0.95 -21.99
CA GLN A 34 -1.63 -0.42 -22.41
C GLN A 34 -2.07 -0.52 -23.89
N ASP A 35 -2.78 0.50 -24.39
CA ASP A 35 -3.35 0.54 -25.74
C ASP A 35 -2.52 1.42 -26.70
N LYS A 36 -1.30 1.81 -26.30
CA LYS A 36 -0.40 2.65 -27.09
C LYS A 36 0.56 1.81 -27.92
N GLN A 37 0.98 2.35 -29.05
CA GLN A 37 2.02 1.74 -29.87
C GLN A 37 3.39 2.08 -29.30
N PHE A 38 4.26 1.08 -29.28
CA PHE A 38 5.67 1.24 -28.93
C PHE A 38 6.49 1.69 -30.16
N PRO A 39 7.60 2.44 -29.96
CA PRO A 39 8.08 2.93 -28.67
C PRO A 39 7.26 4.11 -28.15
N LEU A 40 7.05 4.14 -26.84
CA LEU A 40 6.41 5.24 -26.13
C LEU A 40 7.33 6.45 -26.08
N ASN A 41 6.79 7.66 -26.24
CA ASN A 41 7.52 8.91 -26.02
C ASN A 41 7.06 9.58 -24.71
N SER A 42 7.99 9.84 -23.80
CA SER A 42 7.68 10.45 -22.50
C SER A 42 7.08 11.86 -22.62
N ASP A 43 7.38 12.60 -23.70
CA ASP A 43 6.82 13.94 -23.95
C ASP A 43 5.31 13.92 -24.22
N ASP A 44 4.77 12.80 -24.74
CA ASP A 44 3.34 12.65 -25.05
C ASP A 44 2.48 12.56 -23.78
N PHE A 45 3.10 12.29 -22.62
CA PHE A 45 2.42 12.10 -21.35
C PHE A 45 2.59 13.27 -20.40
N GLN A 46 3.05 14.42 -20.88
CA GLN A 46 3.18 15.63 -20.08
C GLN A 46 1.96 16.55 -20.29
N THR A 47 1.53 17.23 -19.23
CA THR A 47 0.55 18.31 -19.35
C THR A 47 1.11 19.47 -20.19
N SER A 48 0.25 20.34 -20.73
CA SER A 48 0.65 21.51 -21.54
C SER A 48 1.61 22.47 -20.82
N SER A 49 1.57 22.52 -19.48
CA SER A 49 2.51 23.29 -18.65
C SER A 49 3.84 22.56 -18.36
N LYS A 50 4.04 21.35 -18.90
CA LYS A 50 5.21 20.45 -18.74
C LYS A 50 5.60 20.10 -17.30
N GLY A 51 4.75 20.44 -16.32
CA GLY A 51 5.04 20.26 -14.90
C GLY A 51 4.43 19.01 -14.27
N GLN A 52 3.55 18.29 -14.97
CA GLN A 52 2.81 17.14 -14.44
C GLN A 52 2.62 16.08 -15.51
N VAL A 53 2.38 14.84 -15.06
CA VAL A 53 2.00 13.73 -15.93
C VAL A 53 0.51 13.85 -16.25
N ALA A 54 0.17 13.84 -17.54
CA ALA A 54 -1.20 13.91 -18.04
C ALA A 54 -1.97 12.61 -17.75
N GLY A 55 -3.30 12.70 -17.63
CA GLY A 55 -4.16 11.53 -17.45
C GLY A 55 -4.19 10.92 -16.04
N LEU A 56 -3.34 11.38 -15.12
CA LEU A 56 -3.36 10.92 -13.72
C LEU A 56 -4.41 11.68 -12.90
N GLY A 57 -5.10 10.99 -11.99
CA GLY A 57 -6.04 11.60 -11.05
C GLY A 57 -6.63 10.60 -10.05
N GLY A 58 -6.96 11.08 -8.85
CA GLY A 58 -7.45 10.22 -7.76
C GLY A 58 -8.71 9.42 -8.11
N GLY A 59 -9.62 9.98 -8.91
CA GLY A 59 -10.80 9.27 -9.40
C GLY A 59 -10.48 8.10 -10.32
N ASN A 60 -9.52 8.29 -11.24
CA ASN A 60 -9.05 7.24 -12.14
C ASN A 60 -8.31 6.13 -11.37
N LEU A 61 -7.40 6.52 -10.47
CA LEU A 61 -6.71 5.57 -9.58
C LEU A 61 -7.70 4.72 -8.78
N LYS A 62 -8.72 5.34 -8.18
CA LYS A 62 -9.75 4.63 -7.42
C LYS A 62 -10.53 3.65 -8.28
N LYS A 63 -10.80 3.98 -9.54
CA LYS A 63 -11.48 3.07 -10.49
C LYS A 63 -10.61 1.85 -10.78
N ILE A 64 -9.34 2.05 -11.17
CA ILE A 64 -8.41 0.96 -11.48
C ILE A 64 -8.22 0.04 -10.26
N LEU A 65 -7.94 0.60 -9.09
CA LEU A 65 -7.76 -0.18 -7.87
C LEU A 65 -9.01 -0.99 -7.49
N LYS A 66 -10.21 -0.44 -7.72
CA LYS A 66 -11.48 -1.15 -7.47
C LYS A 66 -11.65 -2.36 -8.38
N GLU A 67 -11.21 -2.29 -9.64
CA GLU A 67 -11.22 -3.44 -10.57
C GLU A 67 -10.34 -4.59 -10.04
N HIS A 68 -9.29 -4.25 -9.28
CA HIS A 68 -8.42 -5.19 -8.56
C HIS A 68 -8.91 -5.56 -7.15
N GLY A 69 -10.14 -5.20 -6.78
CA GLY A 69 -10.71 -5.47 -5.44
C GLY A 69 -10.15 -4.60 -4.30
N ILE A 70 -9.33 -3.59 -4.61
CA ILE A 70 -8.74 -2.66 -3.65
C ILE A 70 -9.69 -1.46 -3.50
N THR A 71 -10.39 -1.40 -2.37
CA THR A 71 -11.38 -0.35 -2.10
C THR A 71 -10.82 0.82 -1.29
N GLN A 72 -9.63 0.64 -0.70
CA GLN A 72 -8.94 1.65 0.09
C GLN A 72 -8.42 2.79 -0.79
N GLN A 73 -8.48 4.02 -0.28
CA GLN A 73 -7.94 5.18 -0.99
C GLN A 73 -6.41 5.26 -0.83
N LEU A 74 -5.66 4.96 -1.90
CA LEU A 74 -4.20 5.09 -1.92
C LEU A 74 -3.73 6.55 -1.90
N SER A 75 -4.31 7.39 -2.76
CA SER A 75 -3.98 8.81 -2.88
C SER A 75 -5.18 9.63 -3.35
N ALA A 76 -5.44 10.77 -2.71
CA ALA A 76 -6.50 11.70 -3.12
C ALA A 76 -6.17 12.38 -4.46
N GLU A 77 -4.89 12.69 -4.69
CA GLU A 77 -4.43 13.42 -5.88
C GLU A 77 -4.03 12.48 -7.01
N GLY A 78 -3.89 11.18 -6.76
CA GLY A 78 -3.52 10.19 -7.78
C GLY A 78 -2.10 10.36 -8.31
N GLY A 79 -1.14 10.78 -7.48
CA GLY A 79 0.28 10.82 -7.86
C GLY A 79 0.66 11.93 -8.84
N ARG A 80 -0.17 12.97 -8.99
CA ARG A 80 0.02 14.09 -9.93
C ARG A 80 1.16 15.07 -9.59
N THR A 81 1.91 14.88 -8.50
CA THR A 81 2.86 15.89 -8.00
C THR A 81 4.14 16.00 -8.85
N SER A 82 4.56 17.23 -9.11
CA SER A 82 5.45 17.59 -10.23
C SER A 82 6.89 17.07 -10.15
N ARG A 83 7.53 17.11 -8.98
CA ARG A 83 8.99 16.86 -8.90
C ARG A 83 9.39 15.38 -8.90
N GLY A 84 8.61 14.50 -8.25
CA GLY A 84 8.95 13.08 -8.14
C GLY A 84 8.34 12.23 -9.26
N SER A 85 7.09 12.52 -9.63
CA SER A 85 6.32 11.71 -10.58
C SER A 85 6.83 11.82 -12.02
N MET A 86 7.30 12.99 -12.45
CA MET A 86 7.82 13.18 -13.80
C MET A 86 9.08 12.36 -14.06
N GLY A 87 10.05 12.42 -13.13
CA GLY A 87 11.28 11.63 -13.25
C GLY A 87 11.02 10.13 -13.25
N LEU A 88 10.06 9.68 -12.44
CA LEU A 88 9.66 8.27 -12.44
C LEU A 88 8.94 7.88 -13.74
N MET A 89 8.07 8.73 -14.29
CA MET A 89 7.39 8.48 -15.55
C MET A 89 8.38 8.27 -16.70
N ILE A 90 9.38 9.15 -16.82
CA ILE A 90 10.41 9.05 -17.86
C ILE A 90 11.13 7.70 -17.77
N LYS A 91 11.62 7.36 -16.57
CA LYS A 91 12.28 6.06 -16.33
C LYS A 91 11.37 4.86 -16.61
N TYR A 92 10.08 4.99 -16.31
CA TYR A 92 9.12 3.91 -16.53
C TYR A 92 8.82 3.72 -18.02
N VAL A 93 8.75 4.81 -18.79
CA VAL A 93 8.69 4.76 -20.26
C VAL A 93 9.92 4.05 -20.84
N ASP A 94 11.12 4.44 -20.41
CA ASP A 94 12.37 3.82 -20.86
C ASP A 94 12.40 2.32 -20.53
N PHE A 95 11.97 1.95 -19.33
CA PHE A 95 11.84 0.57 -18.87
C PHE A 95 10.86 -0.24 -19.74
N LEU A 96 9.67 0.29 -20.02
CA LEU A 96 8.68 -0.39 -20.85
C LEU A 96 9.15 -0.52 -22.30
N ASN A 97 9.80 0.50 -22.86
CA ASN A 97 10.36 0.45 -24.21
C ASN A 97 11.45 -0.62 -24.33
N ALA A 98 12.43 -0.61 -23.42
CA ALA A 98 13.49 -1.62 -23.38
C ALA A 98 12.92 -3.04 -23.20
N TRP A 99 11.89 -3.21 -22.37
CA TRP A 99 11.20 -4.49 -22.25
C TRP A 99 10.56 -4.88 -23.58
N ASN A 100 9.76 -3.98 -24.19
CA ASN A 100 9.03 -4.27 -25.41
C ASN A 100 9.93 -4.61 -26.62
N GLU A 101 11.15 -4.07 -26.67
CA GLU A 101 12.16 -4.42 -27.67
C GLU A 101 12.61 -5.88 -27.56
N GLU A 102 12.69 -6.42 -26.35
CA GLU A 102 13.08 -7.81 -26.12
C GLU A 102 11.90 -8.79 -26.24
N GLN A 103 10.74 -8.40 -25.73
CA GLN A 103 9.50 -9.18 -25.76
C GLN A 103 8.29 -8.27 -25.53
N THR A 104 7.18 -8.55 -26.20
CA THR A 104 5.93 -7.78 -26.00
C THR A 104 5.53 -7.75 -24.53
N VAL A 105 5.27 -6.55 -24.02
CA VAL A 105 4.87 -6.35 -22.63
C VAL A 105 3.43 -6.83 -22.43
N ASP A 106 3.24 -7.76 -21.49
CA ASP A 106 1.90 -8.13 -21.01
C ASP A 106 1.46 -7.16 -19.91
N PHE A 107 0.62 -6.19 -20.28
CA PHE A 107 0.12 -5.18 -19.36
C PHE A 107 -0.80 -5.74 -18.27
N SER A 108 -1.44 -6.90 -18.48
CA SER A 108 -2.22 -7.54 -17.40
C SER A 108 -1.29 -7.93 -16.26
N VAL A 109 -0.18 -8.61 -16.58
CA VAL A 109 0.83 -9.02 -15.58
C VAL A 109 1.45 -7.81 -14.88
N VAL A 110 1.76 -6.74 -15.62
CA VAL A 110 2.32 -5.52 -15.05
C VAL A 110 1.33 -4.83 -14.11
N GLU A 111 0.07 -4.73 -14.50
CA GLU A 111 -0.95 -4.06 -13.67
C GLU A 111 -1.30 -4.88 -12.42
N ASP A 112 -1.42 -6.20 -12.56
CA ASP A 112 -1.63 -7.13 -11.43
C ASP A 112 -0.49 -7.02 -10.40
N PHE A 113 0.76 -6.96 -10.89
CA PHE A 113 1.93 -6.76 -10.02
C PHE A 113 1.82 -5.46 -9.23
N TRP A 114 1.53 -4.33 -9.89
CA TRP A 114 1.44 -3.04 -9.20
C TRP A 114 0.24 -2.97 -8.24
N ALA A 115 -0.88 -3.60 -8.59
CA ALA A 115 -2.00 -3.76 -7.68
C ALA A 115 -1.59 -4.53 -6.42
N GLU A 116 -0.80 -5.60 -6.57
CA GLU A 116 -0.26 -6.33 -5.42
C GLU A 116 0.70 -5.49 -4.58
N GLN A 117 1.57 -4.68 -5.20
CA GLN A 117 2.44 -3.76 -4.45
C GLN A 117 1.63 -2.71 -3.66
N VAL A 118 0.47 -2.31 -4.15
CA VAL A 118 -0.47 -1.47 -3.40
C VAL A 118 -1.08 -2.24 -2.22
N ARG A 119 -1.44 -3.52 -2.38
CA ARG A 119 -1.91 -4.36 -1.27
C ARG A 119 -0.82 -4.50 -0.21
N GLU A 120 0.42 -4.78 -0.61
CA GLU A 120 1.59 -4.83 0.28
C GLU A 120 1.80 -3.50 1.00
N TYR A 121 1.72 -2.36 0.30
CA TYR A 121 1.80 -1.04 0.94
C TYR A 121 0.76 -0.86 2.04
N PHE A 122 -0.49 -1.30 1.83
CA PHE A 122 -1.50 -1.26 2.88
C PHE A 122 -1.22 -2.28 3.99
N ARG A 123 -0.77 -3.49 3.68
CA ARG A 123 -0.42 -4.50 4.69
C ARG A 123 0.75 -4.05 5.58
N ASN A 124 1.72 -3.33 5.02
CA ASN A 124 2.96 -2.94 5.67
C ASN A 124 2.96 -1.51 6.25
N GLN A 125 1.80 -0.88 6.46
CA GLN A 125 1.76 0.38 7.22
C GLN A 125 1.66 0.06 8.73
N PRO A 126 2.77 0.14 9.50
CA PRO A 126 2.75 -0.15 10.92
C PRO A 126 1.94 0.90 11.68
N PHE A 127 1.41 0.50 12.83
CA PHE A 127 1.00 1.46 13.85
C PHE A 127 2.25 1.94 14.60
N ILE A 128 2.36 3.25 14.79
CA ILE A 128 3.53 3.87 15.43
C ILE A 128 3.11 4.32 16.83
N LEU A 129 3.74 3.75 17.86
CA LEU A 129 3.66 4.29 19.21
C LEU A 129 4.77 5.32 19.39
N THR A 130 4.42 6.60 19.34
CA THR A 130 5.36 7.69 19.64
C THR A 130 5.58 7.74 21.15
N ALA A 131 6.83 7.62 21.62
CA ALA A 131 7.17 7.83 23.03
C ALA A 131 7.59 9.29 23.26
N ASP A 132 6.70 10.23 22.92
CA ASP A 132 6.97 11.66 23.09
C ASP A 132 6.92 12.02 24.57
N THR A 133 8.08 12.34 25.15
CA THR A 133 8.23 12.67 26.58
C THR A 133 7.59 14.01 26.95
N SER A 134 7.19 14.83 25.97
CA SER A 134 6.42 16.05 26.22
C SER A 134 4.92 15.80 26.40
N LYS A 135 4.44 14.58 26.12
CA LYS A 135 3.03 14.17 26.24
C LYS A 135 2.83 13.19 27.38
N THR A 136 1.59 13.11 27.87
CA THR A 136 1.20 12.05 28.81
C THR A 136 1.20 10.69 28.11
N ILE A 137 1.38 9.61 28.86
CA ILE A 137 1.25 8.23 28.32
C ILE A 137 -0.12 8.04 27.65
N GLY A 138 -1.19 8.56 28.28
CA GLY A 138 -2.54 8.54 27.71
C GLY A 138 -2.61 9.19 26.33
N ALA A 139 -2.03 10.38 26.17
CA ALA A 139 -2.01 11.07 24.87
C ALA A 139 -1.22 10.30 23.80
N ASN A 140 -0.08 9.69 24.16
CA ASN A 140 0.67 8.84 23.24
C ASN A 140 -0.13 7.57 22.82
N LEU A 141 -0.90 7.00 23.74
CA LEU A 141 -1.82 5.88 23.44
C LEU A 141 -3.01 6.32 22.58
N ASP A 142 -3.58 7.50 22.83
CA ASP A 142 -4.67 8.05 22.03
C ASP A 142 -4.25 8.26 20.57
N GLU A 143 -3.02 8.71 20.32
CA GLU A 143 -2.47 8.80 18.95
C GLU A 143 -2.39 7.43 18.26
N LEU A 144 -1.97 6.39 19.00
CA LEU A 144 -1.97 5.02 18.50
C LEU A 144 -3.41 4.54 18.19
N PHE A 145 -4.37 4.85 19.07
CA PHE A 145 -5.78 4.50 18.87
C PHE A 145 -6.39 5.22 17.68
N GLU A 146 -6.07 6.49 17.47
CA GLU A 146 -6.53 7.24 16.30
C GLU A 146 -5.96 6.67 15.00
N GLN A 147 -4.70 6.19 14.99
CA GLN A 147 -4.15 5.46 13.85
C GLN A 147 -4.96 4.18 13.57
N ALA A 148 -5.26 3.39 14.60
CA ALA A 148 -6.05 2.17 14.48
C ALA A 148 -7.49 2.44 13.98
N LYS A 149 -8.18 3.43 14.55
CA LYS A 149 -9.52 3.86 14.11
C LYS A 149 -9.50 4.34 12.66
N LYS A 150 -8.48 5.12 12.28
CA LYS A 150 -8.32 5.59 10.89
C LYS A 150 -8.15 4.41 9.94
N ARG A 151 -7.33 3.42 10.30
CA ARG A 151 -7.16 2.21 9.49
C ARG A 151 -8.45 1.40 9.38
N GLN A 152 -9.17 1.25 10.48
CA GLN A 152 -10.46 0.55 10.51
C GLN A 152 -11.52 1.22 9.62
N LYS A 153 -11.57 2.55 9.59
CA LYS A 153 -12.42 3.29 8.64
C LYS A 153 -12.02 3.05 7.18
N GLN A 154 -10.73 2.84 6.93
CA GLN A 154 -10.19 2.61 5.59
C GLN A 154 -10.36 1.16 5.12
N ASN A 155 -10.33 0.19 6.04
CA ASN A 155 -10.46 -1.24 5.74
C ASN A 155 -11.59 -1.87 6.59
N PRO A 156 -12.87 -1.67 6.19
CA PRO A 156 -14.01 -2.20 6.92
C PRO A 156 -14.01 -3.74 6.91
N GLY A 157 -14.44 -4.35 8.02
CA GLY A 157 -14.43 -5.81 8.21
C GLY A 157 -13.32 -6.31 9.14
N THR A 158 -12.36 -5.46 9.52
CA THR A 158 -11.32 -5.78 10.51
C THR A 158 -11.39 -4.81 11.70
N GLN A 159 -11.32 -5.35 12.93
CA GLN A 159 -11.34 -4.57 14.18
C GLN A 159 -9.94 -4.19 14.64
N TYR A 160 -9.26 -3.30 13.89
CA TYR A 160 -7.89 -2.89 14.21
C TYR A 160 -7.72 -2.32 15.62
N LEU A 161 -8.66 -1.48 16.06
CA LEU A 161 -8.60 -0.92 17.42
C LEU A 161 -8.72 -2.04 18.47
N GLY A 162 -9.63 -3.00 18.24
CA GLY A 162 -9.78 -4.17 19.12
C GLY A 162 -8.49 -4.99 19.21
N THR A 163 -7.85 -5.27 18.07
CA THR A 163 -6.56 -5.98 18.03
C THR A 163 -5.46 -5.22 18.78
N VAL A 164 -5.36 -3.90 18.62
CA VAL A 164 -4.38 -3.08 19.35
C VAL A 164 -4.65 -3.12 20.85
N LEU A 165 -5.91 -2.98 21.27
CA LEU A 165 -6.30 -3.06 22.69
C LEU A 165 -5.97 -4.42 23.29
N GLN A 166 -6.23 -5.52 22.58
CA GLN A 166 -5.87 -6.87 23.01
C GLN A 166 -4.36 -7.00 23.27
N HIS A 167 -3.52 -6.47 22.36
CA HIS A 167 -2.06 -6.48 22.54
C HIS A 167 -1.62 -5.64 23.75
N LEU A 168 -2.22 -4.47 23.98
CA LEU A 168 -1.88 -3.62 25.13
C LEU A 168 -2.31 -4.25 26.46
N VAL A 169 -3.48 -4.89 26.50
CA VAL A 169 -3.96 -5.63 27.68
C VAL A 169 -3.03 -6.80 27.97
N ALA A 170 -2.70 -7.60 26.96
CA ALA A 170 -1.76 -8.71 27.10
C ALA A 170 -0.39 -8.24 27.61
N ALA A 171 0.17 -7.17 27.03
CA ALA A 171 1.41 -6.57 27.48
C ALA A 171 1.35 -6.12 28.95
N LYS A 172 0.22 -5.54 29.38
CA LYS A 172 0.02 -5.16 30.78
C LYS A 172 -0.07 -6.37 31.70
N LEU A 173 -0.77 -7.42 31.30
CA LEU A 173 -0.89 -8.67 32.06
C LEU A 173 0.48 -9.35 32.22
N CYS A 174 1.33 -9.36 31.19
CA CYS A 174 2.70 -9.91 31.27
C CYS A 174 3.56 -9.20 32.33
N LEU A 175 3.29 -7.93 32.61
CA LEU A 175 4.05 -7.17 33.61
C LEU A 175 3.62 -7.45 35.05
N ILE A 176 2.38 -7.90 35.26
CA ILE A 176 1.77 -8.03 36.60
C ILE A 176 1.52 -9.47 37.02
N MET A 177 1.39 -10.39 36.06
CA MET A 177 1.12 -11.81 36.31
C MET A 177 2.42 -12.62 36.28
N PRO A 178 2.49 -13.75 37.00
CA PRO A 178 3.60 -14.69 36.87
C PRO A 178 3.76 -15.20 35.42
N GLU A 179 5.00 -15.54 35.04
CA GLU A 179 5.28 -16.17 33.76
C GLU A 179 4.47 -17.49 33.63
N GLY A 180 3.83 -17.69 32.48
CA GLY A 180 2.98 -18.86 32.22
C GLY A 180 1.58 -18.82 32.86
N ALA A 181 1.19 -17.72 33.53
CA ALA A 181 -0.14 -17.61 34.15
C ALA A 181 -1.30 -17.46 33.15
N PHE A 182 -1.00 -17.11 31.89
CA PHE A 182 -1.98 -16.99 30.81
C PHE A 182 -1.32 -17.18 29.45
N GLU A 183 -2.13 -17.47 28.44
CA GLU A 183 -1.70 -17.57 27.04
C GLU A 183 -2.21 -16.37 26.24
N ILE A 184 -1.41 -15.90 25.28
CA ILE A 184 -1.79 -14.82 24.36
C ILE A 184 -2.16 -15.45 23.03
N HIS A 185 -3.44 -15.32 22.65
CA HIS A 185 -3.93 -15.78 21.37
C HIS A 185 -4.05 -14.62 20.38
N GLY A 186 -3.74 -14.86 19.11
CA GLY A 186 -3.87 -13.84 18.08
C GLY A 186 -5.33 -13.48 17.80
N ALA A 187 -5.61 -12.21 17.51
CA ALA A 187 -6.96 -11.71 17.20
C ALA A 187 -7.63 -12.40 15.99
N SER A 188 -6.87 -13.13 15.18
CA SER A 188 -7.32 -13.88 14.00
C SER A 188 -7.46 -15.39 14.23
N VAL A 189 -7.23 -15.87 15.45
CA VAL A 189 -7.40 -17.28 15.80
C VAL A 189 -8.88 -17.58 15.95
N ALA A 190 -9.39 -18.57 15.21
CA ALA A 190 -10.81 -18.91 15.22
C ALA A 190 -11.17 -19.75 16.45
N ASP A 191 -12.18 -19.32 17.19
CA ASP A 191 -12.65 -19.96 18.43
C ASP A 191 -13.40 -21.27 18.18
N GLY A 192 -14.26 -21.29 17.15
CA GLY A 192 -15.12 -22.44 16.83
C GLY A 192 -14.38 -23.74 16.51
N PRO A 193 -13.37 -23.74 15.61
CA PRO A 193 -12.59 -24.95 15.30
C PRO A 193 -11.69 -25.41 16.46
N THR A 194 -11.44 -24.56 17.46
CA THR A 194 -10.54 -24.84 18.58
C THR A 194 -11.28 -25.22 19.87
N ASP A 195 -12.61 -25.35 19.82
CA ASP A 195 -13.49 -25.59 20.98
C ASP A 195 -13.24 -24.59 22.13
N ARG A 196 -12.83 -23.37 21.75
CA ARG A 196 -12.37 -22.34 22.67
C ARG A 196 -13.53 -21.42 23.04
N ASN A 197 -13.70 -21.15 24.33
CA ASN A 197 -14.52 -20.03 24.78
C ASN A 197 -13.79 -18.73 24.46
N GLY A 198 -14.47 -17.76 23.86
CA GLY A 198 -13.88 -16.46 23.54
C GLY A 198 -13.23 -15.80 24.77
N ASP A 199 -12.25 -14.92 24.52
CA ASP A 199 -11.41 -14.31 25.57
C ASP A 199 -12.18 -13.50 26.65
N PHE A 200 -13.47 -13.22 26.42
CA PHE A 200 -14.34 -12.42 27.31
C PHE A 200 -15.75 -13.02 27.52
N VAL A 201 -15.89 -14.35 27.50
CA VAL A 201 -17.17 -15.04 27.78
C VAL A 201 -17.46 -15.13 29.27
#